data_AF-A0A2A4ZP42-F1
#
_entry.id   AF-A0A2A4ZP42-F1
#
_cell.length_a   1.000
_cell.length_b   1.000
_cell.length_c   1.000
_cell.angle_alpha   90.00
_cell.angle_beta   90.00
_cell.angle_gamma   90.00
#
_symmetry.space_group_name_H-M   'P 1'
#
loop_
_entity.id
_entity.type
_entity.pdbx_description
1 polymer ?
#
loop_
_entity_poly.entity_id
_entity_poly.type
_entity_poly.pdbx_seq_one_letter_code
_entity_poly.pdbx_strand_id
1 'polypeptide(L)'
;MVAPLLEGVQNWGLPADVDQRHGVPHFVERAEERGVVSVSGAQLYWYVSLALVRGRDDLVELVSPTRSGGVLYRIWLPEGLFYPVIREGRPVTIFDAEGKRRAQLGRRLPSAPRKWRSPAPAP
;
A
#
# COMPACT_ATOMS: atom_id res chain seq x y z
N MET A 1 -10.74 -15.76 0.66
CA MET A 1 -9.38 -15.87 0.09
C MET A 1 -9.33 -14.85 -1.03
N VAL A 2 -8.35 -13.93 -1.04
CA VAL A 2 -8.26 -12.93 -2.10
C VAL A 2 -7.96 -13.62 -3.42
N ALA A 3 -8.64 -13.26 -4.50
CA ALA A 3 -8.39 -13.79 -5.84
C ALA A 3 -7.25 -13.01 -6.53
N PRO A 4 -6.58 -13.59 -7.54
CA PRO A 4 -5.57 -12.88 -8.32
C PRO A 4 -6.18 -11.62 -8.96
N LEU A 5 -5.62 -10.46 -8.63
CA LEU A 5 -6.16 -9.17 -9.07
C LEU A 5 -6.23 -9.10 -10.60
N LEU A 6 -5.14 -9.48 -11.28
CA LEU A 6 -5.04 -9.37 -12.73
C LEU A 6 -6.06 -10.25 -13.47
N GLU A 7 -6.46 -11.38 -12.89
CA GLU A 7 -7.52 -12.23 -13.45
C GLU A 7 -8.90 -11.59 -13.26
N GLY A 8 -9.15 -10.98 -12.10
CA GLY A 8 -10.43 -10.33 -11.81
C GLY A 8 -10.71 -9.06 -12.63
N VAL A 9 -9.66 -8.41 -13.13
CA VAL A 9 -9.76 -7.11 -13.83
C VAL A 9 -9.62 -7.18 -15.36
N GLN A 10 -9.44 -8.38 -15.94
CA GLN A 10 -9.19 -8.55 -17.39
C GLN A 10 -10.21 -7.84 -18.29
N ASN A 11 -11.46 -7.71 -17.83
CA ASN A 11 -12.56 -7.11 -18.61
C ASN A 11 -12.91 -5.68 -18.19
N TRP A 12 -12.11 -5.01 -17.37
CA TRP A 12 -12.50 -3.73 -16.76
C TRP A 12 -12.28 -2.51 -17.64
N GLY A 13 -11.53 -2.66 -18.73
CA GLY A 13 -11.17 -1.57 -19.63
C GLY A 13 -10.19 -0.60 -18.99
N LEU A 14 -9.02 -0.43 -19.60
CA LEU A 14 -8.07 0.60 -19.21
C LEU A 14 -8.23 1.82 -20.12
N PRO A 15 -8.24 3.05 -19.57
CA PRO A 15 -8.03 4.24 -20.38
C PRO A 15 -6.71 4.14 -21.14
N ALA A 16 -6.70 4.46 -22.44
CA ALA A 16 -5.51 4.40 -23.28
C ALA A 16 -4.38 5.33 -22.81
N ASP A 17 -4.72 6.34 -22.00
CA ASP A 17 -3.84 7.35 -21.43
C ASP A 17 -3.60 7.15 -19.93
N VAL A 18 -3.88 5.97 -19.37
CA VAL A 18 -3.76 5.71 -17.92
C VAL A 18 -2.35 6.00 -17.38
N ASP A 19 -1.31 5.67 -18.16
CA ASP A 19 0.08 5.92 -17.81
C ASP A 19 0.47 7.42 -17.92
N GLN A 20 -0.32 8.23 -18.65
CA GLN A 20 -0.09 9.67 -18.83
C GLN A 20 -0.95 10.54 -17.90
N ARG A 21 -2.12 10.05 -17.46
CA ARG A 21 -3.10 10.80 -16.64
C ARG A 21 -2.67 11.03 -15.20
N HIS A 22 -1.80 10.16 -14.67
CA HIS A 22 -1.41 10.20 -13.29
C HIS A 22 0.05 10.69 -13.21
N GLY A 23 0.24 11.99 -12.97
CA GLY A 23 1.55 12.51 -12.56
C GLY A 23 2.05 11.70 -11.39
N VAL A 24 3.18 11.00 -11.56
CA VAL A 24 3.58 9.76 -10.86
C VAL A 24 3.20 9.81 -9.37
N PRO A 25 2.04 9.25 -8.98
CA PRO A 25 1.69 9.14 -7.58
C PRO A 25 2.79 8.34 -6.88
N HIS A 26 3.18 8.73 -5.67
CA HIS A 26 4.15 7.99 -4.86
C HIS A 26 3.87 6.48 -4.80
N PHE A 27 2.60 6.07 -4.93
CA PHE A 27 2.17 4.69 -5.11
C PHE A 27 2.82 3.97 -6.29
N VAL A 28 2.87 4.60 -7.47
CA VAL A 28 3.35 4.02 -8.74
C VAL A 28 4.83 3.67 -8.63
N GLU A 29 5.63 4.65 -8.22
CA GLU A 29 7.07 4.47 -7.97
C GLU A 29 7.31 3.36 -6.93
N ARG A 30 6.53 3.36 -5.84
CA ARG A 30 6.66 2.32 -4.81
C ARG A 30 6.21 0.94 -5.28
N ALA A 31 5.28 0.82 -6.22
CA ALA A 31 4.90 -0.49 -6.75
C ALA A 31 6.08 -1.13 -7.50
N GLU A 32 6.73 -0.35 -8.35
CA GLU A 32 7.86 -0.79 -9.16
C GLU A 32 9.10 -1.11 -8.30
N GLU A 33 9.45 -0.23 -7.35
CA GLU A 33 10.54 -0.47 -6.40
C GLU A 33 10.33 -1.74 -5.56
N ARG A 34 9.08 -2.16 -5.35
CA ARG A 34 8.71 -3.33 -4.56
C ARG A 34 8.59 -4.60 -5.40
N GLY A 35 8.93 -4.52 -6.68
CA GLY A 35 9.01 -5.66 -7.58
C GLY A 35 7.69 -6.05 -8.24
N VAL A 36 6.72 -5.12 -8.34
CA VAL A 36 5.59 -5.32 -9.26
C VAL A 36 6.10 -5.17 -10.68
N VAL A 37 5.96 -6.22 -11.49
CA VAL A 37 6.46 -6.25 -12.88
C VAL A 37 5.41 -6.72 -13.89
N SER A 38 4.35 -7.38 -13.42
CA SER A 38 3.25 -7.93 -14.20
C SER A 38 2.29 -6.87 -14.74
N VAL A 39 2.34 -5.65 -14.19
CA VAL A 39 1.48 -4.52 -14.52
C VAL A 39 2.22 -3.22 -14.23
N SER A 40 1.99 -2.15 -15.00
CA SER A 40 2.57 -0.83 -14.68
C SER A 40 2.00 -0.31 -13.35
N GLY A 41 2.78 0.49 -12.61
CA GLY A 41 2.28 1.03 -11.35
C GLY A 41 1.03 1.91 -11.53
N ALA A 42 0.90 2.62 -12.66
CA ALA A 42 -0.28 3.44 -12.97
C ALA A 42 -1.52 2.58 -13.28
N GLN A 43 -1.36 1.49 -14.03
CA GLN A 43 -2.42 0.51 -14.24
C GLN A 43 -2.84 -0.14 -12.91
N LEU A 44 -1.88 -0.51 -12.06
CA LEU A 44 -2.17 -1.05 -10.74
C LEU A 44 -2.95 -0.05 -9.87
N TYR A 45 -2.54 1.22 -9.87
CA TYR A 45 -3.27 2.30 -9.18
C TYR A 45 -4.73 2.36 -9.65
N TRP A 46 -4.94 2.30 -10.96
CA TRP A 46 -6.28 2.32 -11.56
C TRP A 46 -7.11 1.12 -11.13
N TYR A 47 -6.57 -0.10 -11.25
CA TYR A 47 -7.26 -1.33 -10.88
C TYR A 47 -7.67 -1.36 -9.41
N VAL A 48 -6.78 -0.98 -8.51
CA VAL A 48 -7.08 -0.92 -7.06
C VAL A 48 -8.15 0.14 -6.79
N SER A 49 -8.03 1.33 -7.40
CA SER A 49 -9.03 2.39 -7.24
C SER A 49 -10.41 1.96 -7.74
N LEU A 50 -10.46 1.32 -8.91
CA LEU A 50 -11.70 0.87 -9.52
C LEU A 50 -12.33 -0.30 -8.74
N ALA A 51 -11.50 -1.21 -8.20
CA ALA A 51 -11.98 -2.30 -7.36
C ALA A 51 -12.63 -1.78 -6.09
N LEU A 52 -12.04 -0.78 -5.44
CA LEU A 52 -12.62 -0.11 -4.27
C LEU A 52 -13.95 0.58 -4.61
N VAL A 53 -14.02 1.31 -5.73
CA VAL A 53 -15.25 1.96 -6.19
C VAL A 53 -16.36 0.93 -6.51
N ARG A 54 -15.98 -0.23 -7.05
CA ARG A 54 -16.91 -1.32 -7.41
C ARG A 54 -17.22 -2.27 -6.25
N GLY A 55 -16.65 -2.07 -5.06
CA GLY A 55 -16.86 -2.95 -3.90
C GLY A 55 -16.36 -4.38 -4.11
N ARG A 56 -15.25 -4.57 -4.83
CA ARG A 56 -14.67 -5.89 -5.13
C ARG A 56 -13.72 -6.35 -4.04
N ASP A 57 -14.28 -6.63 -2.86
CA ASP A 57 -13.56 -7.12 -1.69
C ASP A 57 -12.89 -8.49 -1.92
N ASP A 58 -13.35 -9.22 -2.96
CA ASP A 58 -12.74 -10.46 -3.44
C ASP A 58 -11.36 -10.24 -4.09
N LEU A 59 -11.11 -9.06 -4.64
CA LEU A 59 -9.85 -8.68 -5.29
C LEU A 59 -8.97 -7.78 -4.42
N VAL A 60 -9.60 -6.94 -3.59
CA VAL A 60 -8.94 -5.98 -2.71
C VAL A 60 -9.49 -6.12 -1.30
N GLU A 61 -8.87 -6.99 -0.51
CA GLU A 61 -9.37 -7.38 0.81
C GLU A 61 -8.92 -6.40 1.89
N LEU A 62 -9.85 -5.91 2.71
CA LEU A 62 -9.53 -5.06 3.85
C LEU A 62 -8.74 -5.85 4.91
N VAL A 63 -7.59 -5.32 5.32
CA VAL A 63 -6.74 -5.94 6.35
C VAL A 63 -6.90 -5.25 7.70
N SER A 64 -6.67 -3.93 7.73
CA SER A 64 -6.70 -3.17 8.99
C SER A 64 -6.59 -1.66 8.74
N PRO A 65 -7.17 -0.80 9.60
CA PRO A 65 -6.83 0.62 9.61
C PRO A 65 -5.36 0.86 9.96
N THR A 66 -4.79 1.96 9.45
CA THR A 66 -3.45 2.44 9.79
C THR A 66 -3.53 3.59 10.79
N ARG A 67 -2.50 3.77 11.63
CA ARG A 67 -2.45 4.86 12.62
C ARG A 67 -2.44 6.26 12.01
N SER A 68 -2.04 6.38 10.74
CA SER A 68 -1.98 7.64 10.00
C SER A 68 -3.30 8.01 9.29
N GLY A 69 -4.40 7.32 9.62
CA GLY A 69 -5.73 7.60 9.06
C GLY A 69 -5.97 6.98 7.67
N GLY A 70 -5.13 6.05 7.23
CA GLY A 70 -5.39 5.23 6.04
C GLY A 70 -5.95 3.86 6.40
N VAL A 71 -6.23 3.05 5.37
CA VAL A 71 -6.66 1.67 5.50
C VAL A 71 -5.72 0.79 4.68
N LEU A 72 -5.21 -0.27 5.29
CA LEU A 72 -4.37 -1.26 4.62
C LEU A 72 -5.29 -2.32 4.00
N TYR A 73 -5.10 -2.54 2.71
CA TYR A 73 -5.74 -3.62 1.97
C TYR A 73 -4.70 -4.67 1.57
N ARG A 74 -5.16 -5.82 1.10
CA ARG A 74 -4.37 -6.93 0.57
C ARG A 74 -4.81 -7.19 -0.85
N ILE A 75 -3.84 -7.31 -1.75
CA ILE A 75 -4.04 -7.74 -3.13
C ILE A 75 -3.09 -8.88 -3.44
N TRP A 76 -3.47 -9.73 -4.39
CA TRP A 76 -2.64 -10.81 -4.89
C TRP A 76 -2.27 -10.57 -6.35
N LEU A 77 -0.97 -10.49 -6.61
CA LEU A 77 -0.38 -10.38 -7.93
C LEU A 77 0.47 -11.65 -8.21
N PRO A 78 0.86 -11.91 -9.47
CA PRO A 78 1.73 -13.04 -9.81
C PRO A 78 3.02 -13.12 -8.99
N GLU A 79 3.57 -11.97 -8.59
CA GLU A 79 4.79 -11.85 -7.80
C GLU A 79 4.56 -12.10 -6.30
N GLY A 80 3.29 -12.11 -5.86
CA GLY A 80 2.91 -12.41 -4.49
C GLY A 80 1.92 -11.41 -3.90
N LEU A 81 1.92 -11.33 -2.57
CA LEU A 81 1.00 -10.47 -1.83
C LEU A 81 1.57 -9.07 -1.65
N PHE A 82 0.75 -8.08 -1.98
CA PHE A 82 1.04 -6.68 -1.74
C PHE A 82 -0.04 -6.04 -0.88
N TYR A 83 0.34 -4.94 -0.24
CA TYR A 83 -0.46 -4.27 0.77
C TYR A 83 -0.57 -2.78 0.48
N PRO A 84 -1.48 -2.39 -0.43
CA PRO A 84 -1.75 -0.98 -0.70
C PRO A 84 -2.35 -0.30 0.52
N VAL A 85 -1.92 0.93 0.78
CA VAL A 85 -2.53 1.84 1.76
C VAL A 85 -3.44 2.80 1.01
N ILE A 86 -4.68 2.88 1.45
CA ILE A 86 -5.70 3.75 0.90
C ILE A 86 -5.99 4.86 1.90
N ARG A 87 -5.99 6.11 1.46
CA ARG A 87 -6.38 7.26 2.28
C ARG A 87 -7.35 8.12 1.48
N GLU A 88 -8.45 8.53 2.11
CA GLU A 88 -9.47 9.36 1.44
C GLU A 88 -9.93 8.76 0.10
N GLY A 89 -10.04 7.42 0.05
CA GLY A 89 -10.46 6.68 -1.14
C GLY A 89 -9.40 6.53 -2.24
N ARG A 90 -8.15 6.93 -2.01
CA ARG A 90 -7.07 6.88 -3.01
C ARG A 90 -5.89 6.02 -2.55
N PRO A 91 -5.28 5.20 -3.43
CA PRO A 91 -4.01 4.54 -3.14
C PRO A 91 -2.90 5.57 -2.94
N VAL A 92 -2.21 5.53 -1.79
CA VAL A 92 -1.14 6.50 -1.48
C VAL A 92 0.25 5.86 -1.46
N THR A 93 0.33 4.59 -1.09
CA THR A 93 1.58 3.81 -1.10
C THR A 93 1.26 2.31 -1.12
N ILE A 94 2.26 1.47 -1.34
CA ILE A 94 2.14 0.01 -1.37
C ILE A 94 3.34 -0.62 -0.69
N PHE A 95 3.07 -1.67 0.09
CA PHE A 95 4.11 -2.48 0.70
C PHE A 95 4.09 -3.89 0.13
N ASP A 96 5.26 -4.48 -0.01
CA ASP A 96 5.42 -5.93 -0.12
C ASP A 96 5.31 -6.59 1.27
N ALA A 97 5.36 -7.92 1.32
CA ALA A 97 5.30 -8.65 2.59
C ALA A 97 6.46 -8.33 3.54
N GLU A 98 7.65 -8.04 3.02
CA GLU A 98 8.78 -7.63 3.85
C GLU A 98 8.61 -6.18 4.33
N GLY A 99 8.23 -5.27 3.43
CA GLY A 99 7.90 -3.88 3.76
C GLY A 99 6.83 -3.78 4.86
N LYS A 100 5.78 -4.59 4.78
CA LYS A 100 4.75 -4.67 5.83
C LYS A 100 5.35 -5.16 7.15
N ARG A 101 6.17 -6.21 7.14
CA ARG A 101 6.83 -6.74 8.35
C ARG A 101 7.76 -5.71 8.97
N ARG A 102 8.60 -5.03 8.17
CA ARG A 102 9.47 -3.95 8.64
C ARG A 102 8.67 -2.76 9.18
N ALA A 103 7.58 -2.37 8.51
CA ALA A 103 6.68 -1.33 9.02
C ALA A 103 6.00 -1.73 10.33
N GLN A 104 5.74 -3.03 10.57
CA GLN A 104 5.23 -3.55 11.84
C GLN A 104 6.31 -3.72 12.91
N LEU A 105 7.55 -4.05 12.53
CA LEU A 105 8.69 -4.25 13.44
C LEU A 105 9.36 -2.94 13.86
N GLY A 106 9.47 -1.96 12.96
CA GLY A 106 9.87 -0.59 13.29
C GLY A 106 8.87 0.10 14.23
N ARG A 107 7.64 -0.43 14.35
CA ARG A 107 6.64 -0.04 15.36
C ARG A 107 6.81 -0.77 16.71
N ARG A 108 7.66 -1.80 16.80
CA ARG A 108 7.94 -2.57 18.02
C ARG A 108 9.25 -2.17 18.71
N LEU A 109 10.09 -1.33 18.10
CA LEU A 109 11.13 -0.67 18.85
C LEU A 109 10.44 0.25 19.88
N PRO A 110 10.67 0.05 21.19
CA PRO A 110 10.02 0.85 22.19
C PRO A 110 10.44 2.30 21.95
N SER A 111 9.46 3.21 21.93
CA SER A 111 9.72 4.61 22.26
C SER A 111 10.48 4.58 23.59
N ALA A 112 11.79 4.80 23.55
CA ALA A 112 12.56 4.98 24.78
C ALA A 112 11.79 6.05 25.58
N PRO A 113 11.46 5.80 26.87
CA PRO A 113 10.79 6.80 27.65
C PRO A 113 11.68 8.05 27.66
N ARG A 114 11.15 9.12 27.07
CA ARG A 114 11.74 10.46 27.05
C ARG A 114 11.73 10.96 28.49
N LYS A 115 12.67 10.53 29.32
CA LYS A 115 12.98 11.18 30.60
C LYS A 115 14.10 12.18 30.37
N TRP A 116 13.69 13.41 30.09
CA TRP A 116 14.52 14.58 30.36
C TRP A 116 14.46 14.86 31.87
N ARG A 117 15.60 14.80 32.55
CA ARG A 117 16.15 15.81 33.49
C ARG A 117 17.36 15.24 34.23
N SER A 118 18.49 15.91 34.05
CA SER A 118 19.72 15.77 34.84
C SER A 118 19.54 16.34 36.26
N PRO A 119 20.43 15.98 37.19
CA PRO A 119 21.00 16.97 38.10
C PRO A 119 22.53 17.04 37.95
N ALA A 120 23.07 18.24 38.17
CA ALA A 120 24.47 18.61 38.03
C ALA A 120 25.41 17.86 38.99
N PRO A 121 26.70 17.69 38.65
CA PRO A 121 27.70 17.33 39.64
C PRO A 121 28.03 18.54 40.54
N ALA A 122 27.88 18.36 41.85
CA ALA A 122 28.35 19.29 42.87
C ALA A 122 29.89 19.35 42.86
N PRO A 123 30.44 20.55 43.06
CA PRO A 123 31.36 20.73 44.19
C PRO A 123 30.95 21.89 45.11
#